data_AF-I1CPI5-F1
#
_entry.id   AF-I1CPI5-F1
#
_cell.length_a   1.000
_cell.length_b   1.000
_cell.length_c   1.000
_cell.angle_alpha   90.00
_cell.angle_beta   90.00
_cell.angle_gamma   90.00
#
_symmetry.space_group_name_H-M   'P 1'
#
loop_
_entity.id
_entity.type
_entity.pdbx_description
1 polymer ?
#
loop_
_entity_poly.entity_id
_entity_poly.type
_entity_poly.pdbx_seq_one_letter_code
_entity_poly.pdbx_strand_id
1 'polypeptide(L)'
;MVDKLRSRSIVDKVFVSKTSDADQPFHKRDINADTIEETDGTTTDFIEFLNATKKEVILVVLDYAGLTTNVEDLKEFLSEQRNITKIIVDKLPITTEVEIFETELLLQDPKAIKKFDCKKRPIQRSL
;
A
#
# COMPACT_ATOMS: atom_id res chain seq x y z
N MET A 1 -10.37 10.72 10.61
CA MET A 1 -9.19 10.61 9.69
C MET A 1 -9.58 9.82 8.46
N VAL A 2 -10.17 8.64 8.67
CA VAL A 2 -10.66 7.71 7.64
C VAL A 2 -11.64 8.37 6.68
N ASP A 3 -12.66 9.08 7.19
CA ASP A 3 -13.61 9.81 6.33
C ASP A 3 -12.96 10.80 5.38
N LYS A 4 -11.93 11.52 5.85
CA LYS A 4 -11.20 12.47 5.00
C LYS A 4 -10.41 11.75 3.92
N LEU A 5 -9.85 10.57 4.21
CA LEU A 5 -9.18 9.74 3.19
C LEU A 5 -10.19 9.25 2.17
N ARG A 6 -11.35 8.76 2.63
CA ARG A 6 -12.43 8.29 1.77
C ARG A 6 -12.92 9.38 0.82
N SER A 7 -13.21 10.57 1.35
CA SER A 7 -13.71 11.69 0.55
C SER A 7 -12.65 12.31 -0.35
N ARG A 8 -11.39 12.40 0.10
CA ARG A 8 -10.30 13.03 -0.65
C ARG A 8 -9.82 12.14 -1.79
N SER A 9 -9.59 10.86 -1.49
CA SER A 9 -9.05 9.91 -2.46
C SER A 9 -10.15 9.23 -3.28
N ILE A 10 -11.42 9.52 -2.99
CA ILE A 10 -12.61 9.02 -3.71
C ILE A 10 -12.56 7.49 -3.80
N VAL A 11 -12.40 6.84 -2.64
CA VAL A 11 -12.28 5.38 -2.53
C VAL A 11 -13.53 4.78 -1.91
N ASP A 12 -13.92 3.59 -2.38
CA ASP A 12 -15.08 2.87 -1.85
C ASP A 12 -14.78 2.25 -0.48
N LYS A 13 -13.56 1.72 -0.31
CA LYS A 13 -13.13 0.99 0.90
C LYS A 13 -11.81 1.54 1.43
N VAL A 14 -11.67 1.56 2.75
CA VAL A 14 -10.45 2.01 3.44
C VAL A 14 -10.00 0.96 4.43
N PHE A 15 -8.83 0.36 4.17
CA PHE A 15 -8.21 -0.63 5.05
C PHE A 15 -7.01 0.00 5.75
N VAL A 16 -6.86 -0.24 7.05
CA VAL A 16 -5.77 0.35 7.84
C VAL A 16 -5.24 -0.64 8.87
N SER A 17 -3.93 -0.86 8.88
CA SER A 17 -3.24 -1.56 9.96
C SER A 17 -2.62 -0.55 10.93
N LYS A 18 -2.93 -0.65 12.22
CA LYS A 18 -2.44 0.30 13.24
C LYS A 18 -0.94 0.16 13.51
N THR A 19 -0.45 -1.07 13.50
CA THR A 19 0.93 -1.42 13.83
C THR A 19 1.39 -2.45 12.84
N SER A 20 2.23 -2.01 11.91
CA SER A 20 2.79 -2.84 10.85
C SER A 20 4.21 -2.38 10.52
N ASP A 21 5.08 -3.33 10.20
CA ASP A 21 6.38 -3.04 9.62
C ASP A 21 6.29 -3.10 8.09
N ALA A 22 6.66 -2.03 7.41
CA ALA A 22 6.60 -1.95 5.94
C ALA A 22 7.51 -2.95 5.22
N ASP A 23 8.49 -3.52 5.92
CA ASP A 23 9.44 -4.52 5.42
C ASP A 23 8.94 -5.96 5.62
N GLN A 24 7.92 -6.14 6.47
CA GLN A 24 7.32 -7.44 6.68
C GLN A 24 6.38 -7.79 5.53
N PRO A 25 6.28 -9.09 5.19
CA PRO A 25 5.33 -9.59 4.21
C PRO A 25 3.89 -9.18 4.52
N PHE A 26 3.07 -8.89 3.50
CA PHE A 26 1.69 -8.44 3.68
C PHE A 26 0.86 -9.27 4.67
N HIS A 27 1.02 -10.60 4.64
CA HIS A 27 0.30 -11.54 5.51
C HIS A 27 0.71 -11.52 7.00
N LYS A 28 1.81 -10.84 7.36
CA LYS A 28 2.31 -10.73 8.74
C LYS A 28 2.18 -9.33 9.33
N ARG A 29 1.63 -8.39 8.57
CA ARG A 29 1.66 -6.96 8.94
C ARG A 29 0.74 -6.57 10.06
N ASP A 30 -0.35 -7.30 10.25
CA ASP A 30 -1.29 -6.99 11.32
C ASP A 30 -0.73 -7.55 12.64
N ILE A 31 0.22 -6.82 13.24
CA ILE A 31 0.84 -7.21 14.53
C ILE A 31 -0.21 -7.18 15.65
N ASN A 32 -1.09 -6.18 15.60
CA ASN A 32 -2.27 -6.09 16.45
C ASN A 32 -3.49 -5.94 15.53
N ALA A 33 -4.44 -6.87 15.63
CA ALA A 33 -5.65 -6.89 14.80
C ALA A 33 -6.72 -5.87 15.28
N ASP A 34 -6.34 -4.88 16.08
CA ASP A 34 -7.28 -3.86 16.55
C ASP A 34 -7.66 -2.95 15.38
N THR A 35 -8.89 -3.11 14.89
CA THR A 35 -9.45 -2.25 13.85
C THR A 35 -9.57 -0.80 14.32
N ILE A 36 -9.36 0.15 13.41
CA ILE A 36 -9.71 1.55 13.65
C ILE A 36 -11.20 1.71 13.35
N GLU A 37 -11.91 2.50 14.16
CA GLU A 37 -13.31 2.83 13.88
C GLU A 37 -13.46 3.44 12.48
N GLU A 38 -14.58 3.15 11.81
CA GLU A 38 -14.92 3.63 10.45
C GLU A 38 -14.08 3.05 9.29
N THR A 39 -13.13 2.14 9.56
CA THR A 39 -12.39 1.41 8.51
C THR A 39 -13.12 0.14 8.06
N ASP A 40 -12.84 -0.32 6.84
CA ASP A 40 -13.36 -1.57 6.28
C ASP A 40 -12.56 -2.81 6.76
N GLY A 41 -11.47 -2.63 7.50
CA GLY A 41 -10.67 -3.73 8.07
C GLY A 41 -9.16 -3.47 8.09
N THR A 42 -8.40 -4.51 8.41
CA THR A 42 -6.93 -4.51 8.44
C THR A 42 -6.32 -4.99 7.10
N THR A 43 -5.00 -5.22 7.06
CA THR A 43 -4.32 -5.73 5.85
C THR A 43 -4.81 -7.12 5.46
N THR A 44 -5.12 -7.96 6.46
CA THR A 44 -5.64 -9.31 6.25
C THR A 44 -7.03 -9.27 5.63
N ASP A 45 -7.93 -8.42 6.15
CA ASP A 45 -9.26 -8.22 5.56
C ASP A 45 -9.19 -7.69 4.12
N PHE A 46 -8.19 -6.84 3.83
CA PHE A 46 -7.91 -6.38 2.47
C PHE A 46 -7.52 -7.54 1.54
N ILE A 47 -6.63 -8.43 1.98
CA ILE A 47 -6.22 -9.61 1.19
C ILE A 47 -7.42 -10.55 0.98
N GLU A 48 -8.23 -10.78 2.00
CA GLU A 48 -9.47 -11.57 1.88
C GLU A 48 -10.46 -10.94 0.89
N PHE A 49 -10.61 -9.61 0.95
CA PHE A 49 -11.44 -8.86 0.02
C PHE A 49 -10.94 -9.01 -1.43
N LEU A 50 -9.64 -8.93 -1.66
CA LEU A 50 -9.06 -9.14 -2.99
C LEU A 50 -9.30 -10.57 -3.48
N ASN A 51 -9.09 -11.57 -2.63
CA ASN A 51 -9.31 -12.98 -2.98
C ASN A 51 -10.79 -13.27 -3.33
N ALA A 52 -11.74 -12.61 -2.64
CA ALA A 52 -13.16 -12.76 -2.90
C ALA A 52 -13.63 -11.97 -4.14
N THR A 53 -12.94 -10.88 -4.49
CA THR A 53 -13.39 -9.93 -5.51
C THR A 53 -12.86 -10.31 -6.90
N LYS A 54 -13.78 -10.52 -7.84
CA LYS A 54 -13.47 -10.75 -9.26
C LYS A 54 -13.37 -9.48 -10.11
N LYS A 55 -13.65 -8.33 -9.50
CA LYS A 55 -13.61 -7.02 -10.17
C LYS A 55 -12.20 -6.48 -10.18
N GLU A 56 -11.90 -5.63 -11.15
CA GLU A 56 -10.69 -4.84 -11.17
C GLU A 56 -10.69 -3.85 -10.01
N VAL A 57 -9.56 -3.74 -9.33
CA VAL A 57 -9.35 -2.89 -8.15
C VAL A 57 -8.25 -1.90 -8.45
N ILE A 58 -8.49 -0.63 -8.10
CA ILE A 58 -7.47 0.41 -8.08
C ILE A 58 -7.05 0.59 -6.62
N LEU A 59 -5.77 0.38 -6.35
CA LEU A 59 -5.20 0.52 -5.03
C LEU A 59 -4.69 1.94 -4.83
N VAL A 60 -5.16 2.63 -3.79
CA VAL A 60 -4.67 3.96 -3.41
C VAL A 60 -3.89 3.87 -2.10
N VAL A 61 -2.67 4.39 -2.10
CA VAL A 61 -1.75 4.36 -0.95
C VAL A 61 -1.23 5.76 -0.67
N LEU A 62 -0.99 6.11 0.60
CA LEU A 62 -0.57 7.47 0.97
C LEU A 62 0.89 7.75 0.64
N ASP A 63 1.71 6.72 0.70
CA ASP A 63 3.14 6.80 0.41
C ASP A 63 3.67 5.42 0.03
N TYR A 64 4.92 5.40 -0.44
CA TYR A 64 5.58 4.16 -0.83
C TYR A 64 5.72 3.18 0.34
N ALA A 65 6.15 3.68 1.50
CA ALA A 65 6.32 2.85 2.71
C ALA A 65 4.99 2.34 3.27
N GLY A 66 3.91 3.09 3.10
CA GLY A 66 2.56 2.66 3.49
C GLY A 66 2.06 1.48 2.69
N LEU A 67 2.54 1.28 1.46
CA LEU A 67 2.30 0.04 0.73
C LEU A 67 3.32 -1.03 1.10
N THR A 68 4.61 -0.81 0.91
CA THR A 68 5.68 -1.75 1.29
C THR A 68 7.04 -1.15 1.00
N THR A 69 8.02 -1.48 1.84
CA THR A 69 9.44 -1.29 1.52
C THR A 69 10.10 -2.55 0.98
N ASN A 70 9.45 -3.71 1.11
CA ASN A 70 9.92 -4.97 0.58
C ASN A 70 9.46 -5.13 -0.88
N VAL A 71 10.40 -4.88 -1.79
CA VAL A 71 10.16 -4.90 -3.24
C VAL A 71 9.90 -6.31 -3.77
N GLU A 72 10.50 -7.35 -3.19
CA GLU A 72 10.29 -8.71 -3.68
C GLU A 72 8.90 -9.22 -3.27
N ASP A 73 8.49 -8.98 -2.02
CA ASP A 73 7.13 -9.27 -1.55
C ASP A 73 6.07 -8.49 -2.34
N LEU A 74 6.37 -7.26 -2.76
CA LEU A 74 5.49 -6.48 -3.66
C LEU A 74 5.28 -7.18 -5.01
N LYS A 75 6.35 -7.69 -5.63
CA LYS A 75 6.24 -8.37 -6.93
C LYS A 75 5.41 -9.64 -6.81
N GLU A 76 5.68 -10.45 -5.79
CA GLU A 76 4.94 -11.67 -5.52
C GLU A 76 3.46 -11.34 -5.30
N PHE A 77 3.15 -10.37 -4.45
CA PHE A 77 1.78 -9.92 -4.19
C PHE A 77 1.04 -9.46 -5.45
N LEU A 78 1.66 -8.62 -6.29
CA LEU A 78 1.03 -8.15 -7.54
C LEU A 78 0.90 -9.26 -8.59
N SER A 79 1.79 -10.26 -8.56
CA SER A 79 1.71 -11.42 -9.46
C SER A 79 0.56 -12.37 -9.09
N GLU A 80 0.27 -12.50 -7.79
CA GLU A 80 -0.84 -13.28 -7.26
C GLU A 80 -2.17 -12.56 -7.47
N GLN A 81 -2.21 -11.26 -7.16
CA GLN A 81 -3.42 -10.43 -7.17
C GLN A 81 -3.60 -9.70 -8.51
N ARG A 82 -3.95 -10.46 -9.56
CA ARG A 82 -4.18 -9.93 -10.92
C ARG A 82 -5.38 -9.00 -11.06
N ASN A 83 -6.21 -8.91 -10.02
CA ASN A 83 -7.33 -7.97 -9.95
C ASN A 83 -6.85 -6.52 -9.74
N ILE A 84 -5.64 -6.29 -9.23
CA ILE A 84 -5.09 -4.95 -9.06
C ILE A 84 -4.55 -4.44 -10.40
N THR A 85 -5.22 -3.45 -10.98
CA THR A 85 -4.84 -2.90 -12.29
C THR A 85 -3.93 -1.68 -12.16
N LYS A 86 -4.19 -0.84 -11.15
CA LYS A 86 -3.45 0.40 -10.92
C LYS A 86 -3.16 0.62 -9.44
N ILE A 87 -1.99 1.19 -9.18
CA ILE A 87 -1.56 1.65 -7.87
C ILE A 87 -1.36 3.16 -7.95
N ILE A 88 -2.07 3.90 -7.10
CA ILE A 88 -1.99 5.35 -6.99
C ILE A 88 -1.33 5.70 -5.67
N VAL A 89 -0.23 6.43 -5.72
CA VAL A 89 0.47 6.95 -4.54
C VAL A 89 0.05 8.41 -4.34
N ASP A 90 -0.87 8.62 -3.39
CA ASP A 90 -1.45 9.92 -3.03
C ASP A 90 -0.52 10.68 -2.05
N LYS A 91 0.44 11.42 -2.61
CA LYS A 91 1.34 12.31 -1.85
C LYS A 91 0.83 13.74 -1.75
N LEU A 92 -0.43 14.01 -2.10
CA LEU A 92 -1.01 15.35 -2.06
C LEU A 92 -0.77 16.09 -0.73
N PRO A 93 -0.83 15.45 0.44
CA PRO A 93 -0.61 16.15 1.72
C PRO A 93 0.80 16.71 1.91
N ILE A 94 1.78 16.22 1.15
CA ILE A 94 3.20 16.52 1.35
C ILE A 94 3.77 17.27 0.15
N THR A 95 3.55 16.77 -1.06
CA THR A 95 4.18 17.31 -2.29
C THR A 95 3.18 17.78 -3.34
N THR A 96 1.87 17.70 -3.11
CA THR A 96 0.82 18.05 -4.10
C THR A 96 0.86 17.21 -5.38
N GLU A 97 1.58 16.08 -5.37
CA GLU A 97 1.75 15.19 -6.50
C GLU A 97 1.01 13.86 -6.26
N VAL A 98 0.50 13.28 -7.34
CA VAL A 98 -0.07 11.93 -7.35
C VAL A 98 0.67 11.13 -8.39
N GLU A 99 1.27 10.01 -7.99
CA GLU A 99 1.95 9.09 -8.91
C GLU A 99 1.04 7.90 -9.20
N ILE A 100 0.83 7.59 -10.48
CA ILE A 100 -0.03 6.48 -10.92
C ILE A 100 0.86 5.45 -11.61
N PHE A 101 0.76 4.20 -11.17
CA PHE A 101 1.48 3.06 -11.71
C PHE A 101 0.47 2.02 -12.20
N GLU A 102 0.63 1.56 -13.44
CA GLU A 102 -0.07 0.37 -13.91
C GLU A 102 0.73 -0.86 -13.46
N THR A 103 0.05 -1.87 -12.93
CA THR A 103 0.72 -3.03 -12.30
C THR A 103 1.59 -3.79 -13.30
N GLU A 104 1.14 -3.94 -14.54
CA GLU A 104 1.90 -4.58 -15.62
C GLU A 104 3.21 -3.84 -15.93
N LEU A 105 3.17 -2.51 -16.02
CA LEU A 105 4.35 -1.67 -16.27
C LEU A 105 5.27 -1.65 -15.06
N LEU A 106 4.71 -1.64 -13.84
CA LEU A 106 5.47 -1.65 -12.60
C LEU A 106 6.28 -2.95 -12.42
N LEU A 107 5.71 -4.09 -12.83
CA LEU A 107 6.40 -5.38 -12.81
C LEU A 107 7.52 -5.46 -13.86
N GLN A 108 7.41 -4.74 -14.97
CA GLN A 108 8.43 -4.70 -16.03
C GLN A 108 9.54 -3.68 -15.76
N ASP A 109 9.25 -2.57 -15.07
CA ASP A 109 10.22 -1.50 -14.84
C ASP A 109 10.92 -1.63 -13.46
N PRO A 110 12.19 -2.10 -13.44
CA PRO A 110 12.95 -2.22 -12.19
C PRO A 110 13.28 -0.86 -11.54
N LYS A 111 13.20 0.25 -12.28
CA LYS A 111 13.44 1.59 -11.71
C LYS A 111 12.20 2.09 -10.96
N ALA A 112 11.01 1.89 -11.54
CA ALA A 112 9.76 2.26 -10.89
C ALA A 112 9.57 1.49 -9.59
N ILE A 113 9.81 0.17 -9.60
CA ILE A 113 9.63 -0.64 -8.40
C ILE A 113 10.64 -0.32 -7.29
N LYS A 114 11.85 0.12 -7.65
CA LYS A 114 12.85 0.60 -6.69
C LYS A 114 12.42 1.84 -5.92
N LYS A 115 11.41 2.60 -6.39
CA LYS A 115 10.87 3.73 -5.61
C LYS A 115 10.21 3.27 -4.30
N PHE A 116 9.75 2.02 -4.24
CA PHE A 116 9.19 1.42 -3.03
C PHE A 116 10.27 1.06 -2.00
N ASP A 117 11.51 0.84 -2.42
CA ASP A 117 12.67 0.72 -1.52
C ASP A 117 13.12 2.10 -1.00
N CYS A 118 12.28 2.72 -0.18
CA CYS A 118 12.52 4.07 0.35
C CYS A 118 13.23 4.07 1.71
N LYS A 119 13.72 2.92 2.21
CA LYS A 119 14.46 2.82 3.48
C LYS A 119 15.84 3.47 3.34
N LYS A 120 15.94 4.74 3.73
CA LYS A 120 17.25 5.36 4.02
C LYS A 120 17.68 4.94 5.41
N ARG A 121 18.94 4.49 5.56
CA ARG A 121 19.50 4.18 6.88
C ARG A 121 19.34 5.41 7.78
N PRO A 122 18.97 5.24 9.06
CA PRO A 122 18.99 6.33 10.02
C PRO A 122 20.36 7.01 9.96
N ILE A 123 20.37 8.32 9.75
CA ILE A 123 21.63 9.07 9.77
C ILE A 123 22.14 9.01 11.20
N GLN A 124 23.30 8.40 11.42
CA GLN A 124 23.95 8.37 12.72
C GLN A 124 24.26 9.81 13.13
N ARG A 125 23.53 10.33 14.13
CA ARG A 125 23.65 11.72 14.60
C ARG A 125 24.73 11.91 15.67
N SER A 126 25.36 10.83 16.14
CA SER A 126 26.40 10.85 17.16
C SER A 126 27.52 9.86 16.82
N LEU A 127 28.78 10.31 16.96
CA LEU A 127 29.99 9.51 16.74
C LEU A 127 30.11 8.35 17.73
#